data_AF-A0AB38G517-F1
#
_entry.id   AF-A0AB38G517-F1
#
_cell.length_a   1.000
_cell.length_b   1.000
_cell.length_c   1.000
_cell.angle_alpha   90.00
_cell.angle_beta   90.00
_cell.angle_gamma   90.00
#
_symmetry.space_group_name_H-M   'P 1'
#
loop_
_entity.id
_entity.type
_entity.pdbx_description
1 polymer ?
#
loop_
_entity_poly.entity_id
_entity_poly.type
_entity_poly.pdbx_seq_one_letter_code
_entity_poly.pdbx_strand_id
1 'polypeptide(L)'
;MDSGFTDTVRIHAYLFFNHIVRRIFPNFDTGSIGLRRDSWLTLTVFAISTILLPAVIKETFYRKNMILFDSKKAIILTTFFSMLLYALEHSLSFWVIFLTMIWVLPLSLSYIRTRNIYVVMTVHFIGNLIGNGSDVIATLIHWLS
;
A
#
# COMPACT_ATOMS: atom_id res chain seq x y z
N MET A 1 -13.14 -21.66 -20.43
CA MET A 1 -12.67 -22.28 -19.18
C MET A 1 -11.22 -21.85 -19.02
N ASP A 2 -10.98 -20.76 -18.31
CA ASP A 2 -9.63 -20.32 -17.94
C ASP A 2 -9.54 -20.36 -16.42
N SER A 3 -8.65 -21.22 -15.92
CA SER A 3 -8.31 -21.45 -14.52
C SER A 3 -7.55 -20.29 -13.86
N GLY A 4 -7.59 -19.09 -14.44
CA GLY A 4 -6.75 -17.96 -14.03
C GLY A 4 -7.30 -17.12 -12.88
N PHE A 5 -8.56 -17.29 -12.50
CA PHE A 5 -9.20 -16.44 -11.47
C PHE A 5 -8.85 -16.87 -10.03
N THR A 6 -8.38 -18.11 -9.84
CA THR A 6 -8.15 -18.73 -8.53
C THR A 6 -6.72 -18.70 -8.03
N ASP A 7 -5.72 -18.42 -8.89
CA ASP A 7 -4.38 -18.94 -8.61
C ASP A 7 -3.43 -18.00 -7.89
N THR A 8 -3.61 -16.68 -7.95
CA THR A 8 -3.01 -15.72 -7.00
C THR A 8 -3.41 -14.32 -7.43
N VAL A 9 -4.06 -13.60 -6.54
CA VAL A 9 -4.22 -12.15 -6.74
C VAL A 9 -3.30 -11.44 -5.77
N ARG A 10 -2.50 -10.57 -6.37
CA ARG A 10 -1.32 -9.95 -5.76
C ARG A 10 -1.78 -8.93 -4.71
N ILE A 11 -1.04 -8.81 -3.59
CA ILE A 11 -1.27 -7.71 -2.66
C ILE A 11 -0.92 -6.42 -3.41
N HIS A 12 -1.90 -5.55 -3.61
CA HIS A 12 -1.70 -4.29 -4.30
C HIS A 12 -2.14 -3.15 -3.40
N ALA A 13 -1.27 -2.76 -2.47
CA ALA A 13 -1.38 -1.44 -1.82
C ALA A 13 -1.26 -0.25 -2.82
N TYR A 14 -1.13 -0.52 -4.13
CA TYR A 14 -0.82 0.44 -5.18
C TYR A 14 -1.52 0.15 -6.52
N LEU A 15 -2.76 -0.36 -6.54
CA LEU A 15 -3.41 -0.78 -7.79
C LEU A 15 -3.43 0.29 -8.88
N PHE A 16 -3.70 1.56 -8.58
CA PHE A 16 -3.77 2.57 -9.65
C PHE A 16 -2.42 2.75 -10.38
N PHE A 17 -1.33 2.85 -9.62
CA PHE A 17 -0.01 3.10 -10.18
C PHE A 17 0.61 1.84 -10.80
N ASN A 18 0.49 0.67 -10.15
CA ASN A 18 0.94 -0.60 -10.73
C ASN A 18 0.15 -0.98 -11.99
N HIS A 19 -1.14 -0.64 -12.07
CA HIS A 19 -1.93 -0.93 -13.27
C HIS A 19 -1.53 -0.04 -14.44
N ILE A 20 -1.23 1.25 -14.21
CA ILE A 20 -0.67 2.15 -15.23
C ILE A 20 0.73 1.70 -15.65
N VAL A 21 1.63 1.45 -14.69
CA VAL A 21 3.01 1.02 -14.97
C VAL A 21 3.03 -0.31 -15.72
N ARG A 22 2.19 -1.29 -15.35
CA ARG A 22 2.11 -2.56 -16.09
C ARG A 22 1.45 -2.43 -17.47
N ARG A 23 0.54 -1.46 -17.68
CA ARG A 23 0.03 -1.18 -19.03
C ARG A 23 1.10 -0.59 -19.95
N ILE A 24 2.03 0.18 -19.40
CA ILE A 24 3.14 0.78 -20.16
C ILE A 24 4.33 -0.20 -20.27
N PHE A 25 4.59 -0.97 -19.21
CA PHE A 25 5.69 -1.92 -19.06
C PHE A 25 5.18 -3.29 -18.56
N PRO A 26 4.60 -4.13 -19.45
CA PRO A 26 3.91 -5.36 -19.06
C PRO A 26 4.79 -6.42 -18.38
N ASN A 27 6.11 -6.38 -18.60
CA ASN A 27 7.07 -7.31 -18.00
C ASN A 27 7.79 -6.74 -16.77
N PHE A 28 7.32 -5.62 -16.21
CA PHE A 28 7.95 -5.02 -15.05
C PHE A 28 7.71 -5.84 -13.79
N ASP A 29 8.78 -6.47 -13.28
CA ASP A 29 8.73 -7.20 -12.02
C ASP A 29 8.62 -6.20 -10.86
N THR A 30 7.45 -6.17 -10.26
CA THR A 30 7.12 -5.30 -9.13
C THR A 30 7.61 -5.89 -7.80
N GLY A 31 8.15 -7.12 -7.78
CA GLY A 31 8.54 -7.82 -6.56
C GLY A 31 7.38 -8.17 -5.63
N SER A 32 6.14 -8.16 -6.15
CA SER A 32 4.92 -8.30 -5.35
C SER A 32 4.57 -9.78 -5.12
N ILE A 33 4.40 -10.17 -3.85
CA ILE A 33 3.89 -11.49 -3.47
C ILE A 33 2.35 -11.42 -3.38
N GLY A 34 1.65 -12.44 -3.91
CA GLY A 34 0.21 -12.57 -3.76
C GLY A 34 -0.16 -13.43 -2.57
N LEU A 35 -1.16 -13.00 -1.81
CA LEU A 35 -1.78 -13.83 -0.78
C LEU A 35 -2.88 -14.66 -1.41
N ARG A 36 -3.04 -15.89 -0.94
CA ARG A 36 -4.14 -16.77 -1.33
C ARG A 36 -5.46 -16.22 -0.80
N ARG A 37 -6.54 -16.44 -1.56
CA ARG A 37 -7.91 -16.00 -1.26
C ARG A 37 -8.92 -17.04 -1.75
N ASP A 38 -8.58 -18.30 -1.53
CA ASP A 38 -9.30 -19.51 -1.96
C ASP A 38 -10.36 -20.00 -0.96
N SER A 39 -10.43 -19.37 0.22
CA SER A 39 -11.39 -19.70 1.27
C SER A 39 -11.84 -18.44 2.01
N TRP A 40 -12.98 -18.49 2.69
CA TRP A 40 -13.47 -17.37 3.52
C TRP A 40 -12.43 -16.90 4.54
N LEU A 41 -11.66 -17.83 5.13
CA LEU A 41 -10.58 -17.51 6.06
C LEU A 41 -9.45 -16.73 5.38
N THR A 42 -8.94 -17.25 4.25
CA THR A 42 -7.81 -16.62 3.54
C THR A 42 -8.21 -15.28 2.93
N LEU A 43 -9.46 -15.14 2.47
CA LEU A 43 -10.03 -13.86 2.03
C LEU A 43 -10.18 -12.84 3.17
N THR A 44 -10.62 -13.28 4.35
CA THR A 44 -10.73 -12.42 5.54
C THR A 44 -9.35 -11.94 6.01
N VAL A 45 -8.38 -12.86 6.10
CA VAL A 45 -7.00 -12.54 6.44
C VAL A 45 -6.40 -11.57 5.42
N PHE A 46 -6.66 -11.78 4.12
CA PHE A 46 -6.27 -10.86 3.06
C PHE A 46 -6.87 -9.47 3.29
N ALA A 47 -8.18 -9.35 3.50
CA ALA A 47 -8.83 -8.05 3.70
C ALA A 47 -8.27 -7.31 4.93
N ILE A 48 -8.10 -8.01 6.06
CA ILE A 48 -7.56 -7.40 7.28
C ILE A 48 -6.10 -6.96 7.07
N SER A 49 -5.25 -7.85 6.53
CA SER A 49 -3.81 -7.60 6.38
C SER A 49 -3.44 -6.64 5.25
N THR A 50 -4.32 -6.41 4.28
CA THR A 50 -4.03 -5.57 3.10
C THR A 50 -4.87 -4.30 3.02
N ILE A 51 -5.98 -4.22 3.77
CA ILE A 51 -6.85 -3.03 3.78
C ILE A 51 -6.72 -2.29 5.12
N LEU A 52 -7.05 -2.97 6.22
CA LEU A 52 -7.17 -2.35 7.54
C LEU A 52 -5.81 -2.13 8.21
N LEU A 53 -5.04 -3.21 8.40
CA LEU A 53 -3.78 -3.16 9.15
C LEU A 53 -2.72 -2.25 8.52
N PRO A 54 -2.50 -2.23 7.20
CA PRO A 54 -1.48 -1.36 6.62
C PRO A 54 -1.74 0.11 6.90
N ALA A 55 -3.00 0.54 6.83
CA ALA A 55 -3.38 1.92 7.10
C ALA A 55 -3.12 2.33 8.55
N VAL A 56 -3.18 1.41 9.52
CA VAL A 56 -2.90 1.73 10.93
C VAL A 56 -1.40 1.60 11.23
N ILE A 57 -0.82 0.45 10.88
CA ILE A 57 0.55 0.09 11.26
C ILE A 57 1.57 0.97 10.52
N LYS A 58 1.47 1.06 9.19
CA LYS A 58 2.44 1.82 8.39
C LYS A 58 2.41 3.30 8.74
N GLU A 59 1.22 3.84 8.94
CA GLU A 59 1.05 5.25 9.27
C GLU A 59 1.59 5.59 10.66
N THR A 60 1.25 4.76 11.65
CA THR A 60 1.76 4.93 13.02
C THR A 60 3.28 4.80 13.06
N PHE A 61 3.83 3.78 12.41
CA PHE A 61 5.27 3.53 12.42
C PHE A 61 6.03 4.61 11.65
N TYR A 62 5.75 4.75 10.35
CA TYR A 62 6.54 5.60 9.47
C TYR A 62 6.25 7.09 9.65
N ARG A 63 5.04 7.52 10.00
CA ARG A 63 4.76 8.96 10.19
C ARG A 63 4.73 9.35 11.64
N LYS A 64 3.87 8.74 12.44
CA LYS A 64 3.67 9.19 13.83
C LYS A 64 4.94 9.02 14.67
N ASN A 65 5.60 7.86 14.58
CA ASN A 65 6.72 7.53 15.45
C ASN A 65 8.08 7.95 14.89
N MET A 66 8.24 7.98 13.57
CA MET A 66 9.52 8.35 12.96
C MET A 66 9.67 9.85 12.68
N ILE A 67 8.62 10.57 12.26
CA ILE A 67 8.75 11.99 11.90
C ILE A 67 8.81 12.84 13.18
N LEU A 68 10.01 13.33 13.49
CA LEU A 68 10.28 14.15 14.66
C LEU A 68 10.05 15.63 14.36
N PHE A 69 9.40 16.32 15.30
CA PHE A 69 9.02 17.73 15.14
C PHE A 69 9.86 18.72 15.95
N ASP A 70 11.04 18.29 16.41
CA ASP A 70 11.93 19.08 17.28
C ASP A 70 12.56 20.27 16.55
N SER A 71 12.83 20.14 15.24
CA SER A 71 13.38 21.21 14.42
C SER A 71 13.06 21.02 12.94
N LYS A 72 13.19 22.09 12.13
CA LYS A 72 13.02 22.00 10.67
C LYS A 72 13.96 20.96 10.05
N LYS A 73 15.20 20.87 10.53
CA LYS A 73 16.18 19.87 10.07
C LYS A 73 15.74 18.45 10.43
N ALA A 74 15.27 18.24 11.67
CA ALA A 74 14.77 16.94 12.12
C ALA A 74 13.56 16.49 11.28
N ILE A 75 12.60 17.37 11.01
CA ILE A 75 11.43 17.07 10.18
C ILE A 75 11.87 16.60 8.79
N ILE A 76 12.74 17.35 8.11
CA ILE A 76 13.20 17.02 6.75
C ILE A 76 13.92 15.67 6.74
N LEU A 77 14.86 15.46 7.66
CA LEU A 77 15.68 14.25 7.69
C LEU A 77 14.85 13.00 8.04
N THR A 78 14.03 13.08 9.08
CA THR A 78 13.19 11.96 9.52
C THR A 78 12.08 11.64 8.53
N THR A 79 11.53 12.64 7.85
CA THR A 79 10.58 12.43 6.74
C THR A 79 11.25 11.70 5.59
N PHE A 80 12.46 12.11 5.17
CA PHE A 80 13.20 11.40 4.13
C PHE A 80 13.43 9.93 4.47
N PHE A 81 13.94 9.63 5.68
CA PHE A 81 14.17 8.25 6.11
C PHE A 81 12.88 7.45 6.28
N SER A 82 11.82 8.07 6.78
CA SER A 82 10.48 7.48 6.84
C SER A 82 10.02 7.01 5.46
N MET A 83 10.09 7.90 4.45
CA MET A 83 9.67 7.57 3.09
C MET A 83 10.57 6.51 2.44
N LEU A 84 11.88 6.57 2.68
CA LEU A 84 12.84 5.60 2.14
C LEU A 84 12.61 4.21 2.74
N LEU A 85 12.48 4.10 4.07
CA LEU A 85 12.24 2.82 4.74
C LEU A 85 10.86 2.25 4.40
N TYR A 86 9.86 3.12 4.24
CA TYR A 86 8.56 2.73 3.70
C TYR A 86 8.72 2.15 2.28
N ALA A 87 9.49 2.79 1.41
CA ALA A 87 9.69 2.31 0.04
C ALA A 87 10.47 0.98 -0.02
N LEU A 88 11.48 0.82 0.83
CA LEU A 88 12.28 -0.40 0.95
C LEU A 88 11.46 -1.60 1.48
N GLU A 89 10.43 -1.36 2.29
CA GLU A 89 9.45 -2.40 2.68
C GLU A 89 8.76 -3.01 1.46
N HIS A 90 8.58 -2.24 0.39
CA HIS A 90 7.78 -2.64 -0.77
C HIS A 90 8.61 -3.25 -1.89
N SER A 91 9.87 -2.84 -2.05
CA SER A 91 10.74 -3.38 -3.11
C SER A 91 12.20 -3.02 -2.89
N LEU A 92 13.09 -3.87 -3.41
CA LEU A 92 14.52 -3.57 -3.56
C LEU A 92 14.85 -3.03 -4.97
N SER A 93 13.88 -3.00 -5.88
CA SER A 93 14.07 -2.41 -7.21
C SER A 93 14.17 -0.89 -7.10
N PHE A 94 15.27 -0.33 -7.59
CA PHE A 94 15.54 1.10 -7.56
C PHE A 94 14.37 1.94 -8.12
N TRP A 95 13.80 1.51 -9.24
CA TRP A 95 12.67 2.20 -9.86
C TRP A 95 11.41 2.18 -8.99
N VAL A 96 11.11 1.04 -8.35
CA VAL A 96 9.94 0.92 -7.47
C VAL A 96 10.13 1.74 -6.19
N ILE A 97 11.36 1.75 -5.64
CA ILE A 97 11.69 2.57 -4.46
C ILE A 97 11.41 4.04 -4.77
N PHE A 98 11.97 4.57 -5.87
CA PHE A 98 11.79 5.96 -6.25
C PHE A 98 10.31 6.33 -6.43
N LEU A 99 9.54 5.49 -7.13
CA LEU A 99 8.12 5.74 -7.37
C LEU A 99 7.29 5.66 -6.07
N THR A 100 7.63 4.73 -5.17
CA THR A 100 6.97 4.62 -3.86
C THR A 100 7.26 5.85 -3.00
N MET A 101 8.48 6.39 -3.05
CA MET A 101 8.84 7.64 -2.37
C MET A 101 8.02 8.84 -2.88
N ILE A 102 7.77 8.93 -4.20
CA ILE A 102 6.89 9.98 -4.76
C ILE A 102 5.45 9.82 -4.24
N TRP A 103 4.94 8.59 -4.19
CA TRP A 103 3.58 8.33 -3.74
C TRP A 103 3.36 8.63 -2.26
N VAL A 104 4.35 8.32 -1.42
CA VAL A 104 4.23 8.49 0.03
C VAL A 104 4.47 9.95 0.48
N LEU A 105 5.02 10.78 -0.41
CA LEU A 105 5.31 12.19 -0.13
C LEU A 105 4.06 13.02 0.20
N PRO A 106 2.95 12.98 -0.57
CA PRO A 106 1.69 13.65 -0.21
C PRO A 106 1.16 13.27 1.17
N LEU A 107 1.27 11.98 1.52
CA LEU A 107 0.81 11.49 2.83
C LEU A 107 1.68 12.03 3.96
N SER A 108 3.00 12.05 3.77
CA SER A 108 3.95 12.60 4.74
C SER A 108 3.75 14.10 4.92
N LEU A 109 3.55 14.85 3.83
CA LEU A 109 3.28 16.29 3.89
C LEU A 109 1.94 16.59 4.58
N SER A 110 0.91 15.79 4.32
CA SER A 110 -0.39 15.89 4.99
C SER A 110 -0.24 15.71 6.51
N TYR A 111 0.53 14.72 6.96
CA TYR A 111 0.81 14.53 8.38
C TYR A 111 1.55 15.73 9.00
N ILE A 112 2.62 16.19 8.34
CA ILE A 112 3.42 17.33 8.82
C ILE A 112 2.56 18.60 8.95
N ARG A 113 1.62 18.80 8.04
CA ARG A 113 0.77 19.99 7.99
C ARG A 113 -0.41 19.92 8.97
N THR A 114 -1.05 18.76 9.10
CA THR A 114 -2.26 18.59 9.94
C THR A 114 -1.95 18.20 11.37
N ARG A 115 -0.78 17.59 11.62
CA ARG A 115 -0.40 16.94 12.89
C ARG A 115 -1.40 15.90 13.38
N ASN A 116 -2.24 15.39 12.47
CA ASN A 116 -3.28 14.44 12.80
C ASN A 116 -3.05 13.16 11.99
N ILE A 117 -2.64 12.09 12.69
CA ILE A 117 -2.35 10.82 12.05
C ILE A 117 -3.60 10.18 11.41
N TYR A 118 -4.79 10.44 11.96
CA TYR A 118 -6.04 9.86 11.48
C TYR A 118 -6.41 10.36 10.07
N VAL A 119 -6.01 11.58 9.70
CA VAL A 119 -6.18 12.09 8.32
C VAL A 119 -5.47 11.17 7.34
N VAL A 120 -4.21 10.84 7.64
CA VAL A 120 -3.37 10.04 6.75
C VAL A 120 -3.77 8.56 6.77
N MET A 121 -4.12 8.02 7.96
CA MET A 121 -4.70 6.68 8.10
C MET A 121 -5.96 6.52 7.26
N THR A 122 -6.85 7.51 7.26
CA THR A 122 -8.09 7.46 6.48
C THR A 122 -7.82 7.44 4.99
N VAL A 123 -6.93 8.32 4.50
CA VAL A 123 -6.57 8.36 3.06
C VAL A 123 -5.91 7.05 2.61
N HIS A 124 -4.98 6.52 3.42
CA HIS A 124 -4.34 5.23 3.11
C HIS A 124 -5.37 4.09 3.12
N PHE A 125 -6.25 4.04 4.12
CA PHE A 125 -7.33 3.06 4.19
C PHE A 125 -8.24 3.11 2.95
N ILE A 126 -8.66 4.30 2.52
CA ILE A 126 -9.47 4.48 1.30
C ILE A 126 -8.69 3.99 0.07
N GLY A 127 -7.40 4.33 -0.04
CA GLY A 127 -6.54 3.83 -1.12
C GLY A 127 -6.48 2.30 -1.16
N ASN A 128 -6.33 1.65 -0.01
CA ASN A 128 -6.33 0.19 0.08
C ASN A 128 -7.72 -0.42 -0.19
N LEU A 129 -8.80 0.27 0.19
CA LEU A 129 -10.16 -0.19 -0.07
C LEU A 129 -10.47 -0.15 -1.58
N ILE A 130 -10.06 0.91 -2.28
CA ILE A 130 -10.19 1.00 -3.74
C ILE A 130 -9.30 -0.06 -4.40
N GLY A 131 -8.07 -0.19 -3.91
CA GLY A 131 -7.11 -1.19 -4.38
C GLY A 131 -7.56 -2.62 -4.09
N ASN A 132 -7.19 -3.12 -2.92
CA ASN A 132 -7.42 -4.50 -2.51
C ASN A 132 -8.91 -4.83 -2.26
N GLY A 133 -9.78 -3.84 -2.02
CA GLY A 133 -11.23 -4.10 -1.84
C GLY A 133 -11.95 -4.47 -3.13
N SER A 134 -11.55 -3.92 -4.29
CA SER A 134 -12.07 -4.36 -5.60
C SER A 134 -11.82 -5.85 -5.83
N ASP A 135 -10.64 -6.27 -5.43
CA ASP A 135 -10.12 -7.64 -5.43
C ASP A 135 -10.93 -8.58 -4.51
N VAL A 136 -11.35 -8.11 -3.34
CA VAL A 136 -12.26 -8.83 -2.43
C VAL A 136 -13.65 -8.97 -3.07
N ILE A 137 -14.21 -7.88 -3.57
CA ILE A 137 -15.56 -7.87 -4.18
C ILE A 137 -15.61 -8.82 -5.38
N ALA A 138 -14.63 -8.77 -6.27
CA ALA A 138 -14.56 -9.65 -7.44
C ALA A 138 -14.52 -11.13 -7.03
N THR A 139 -13.78 -11.46 -5.96
CA THR A 139 -13.73 -12.83 -5.41
C THR A 139 -15.09 -13.27 -4.89
N LEU A 140 -15.79 -12.40 -4.13
CA LEU A 140 -17.11 -12.69 -3.59
C LEU A 140 -18.16 -12.87 -4.68
N ILE A 141 -18.16 -12.01 -5.71
CA ILE A 141 -19.07 -12.15 -6.86
C ILE A 141 -18.86 -13.53 -7.48
N HIS A 142 -17.62 -13.91 -7.77
CA HIS A 142 -17.32 -15.20 -8.38
C HIS A 142 -17.80 -16.41 -7.55
N TRP A 143 -17.73 -16.35 -6.22
CA TRP A 143 -18.21 -17.43 -5.34
C TRP A 143 -19.73 -17.50 -5.21
N LEU A 144 -20.43 -16.40 -5.48
CA LEU A 144 -21.89 -16.27 -5.31
C LEU A 144 -22.65 -16.32 -6.64
N SER A 145 -21.94 -16.37 -7.77
CA SER A 145 -22.50 -16.51 -9.14
C SER A 145 -22.68 -17.98 -9.50
#